data_AF-A0A5D5AQX2-F1
#
_entry.id   AF-A0A5D5AQX2-F1
#
_cell.length_a   1.000
_cell.length_b   1.000
_cell.length_c   1.000
_cell.angle_alpha   90.00
_cell.angle_beta   90.00
_cell.angle_gamma   90.00
#
_symmetry.space_group_name_H-M   'P 1'
#
loop_
_entity.id
_entity.type
_entity.pdbx_description
1 polymer ?
#
loop_
_entity_poly.entity_id
_entity_poly.type
_entity_poly.pdbx_seq_one_letter_code
_entity_poly.pdbx_strand_id
1 'polypeptide(L)' 'MACPYLAYRTQAGDAQFDEPRAYCTVADRFVQAMRADICNDRYGLAHDEHCEIYLGCADDGGGGTDQRRDRSGGNP' A
#
# COMPACT_ATOMS: atom_id res chain seq x y z
N MET A 1 10.84 3.29 -12.94
CA MET A 1 11.45 2.79 -11.68
C MET A 1 10.33 2.24 -10.82
N ALA A 2 10.45 1.03 -10.28
CA ALA A 2 9.35 0.44 -9.52
C ALA A 2 8.84 1.35 -8.38
N CYS A 3 7.54 1.32 -8.17
CA CYS A 3 6.82 2.10 -7.18
C CYS A 3 7.42 1.92 -5.77
N PRO A 4 7.74 3.01 -5.05
CA PRO A 4 8.39 2.93 -3.73
C PRO A 4 7.49 2.30 -2.65
N TYR A 5 6.18 2.25 -2.88
CA TYR A 5 5.20 1.72 -1.95
C TYR A 5 4.89 0.24 -2.16
N LEU A 6 5.48 -0.40 -3.18
CA LEU A 6 5.31 -1.82 -3.46
C LEU A 6 6.31 -2.63 -2.63
N ALA A 7 5.79 -3.51 -1.78
CA ALA A 7 6.56 -4.49 -1.04
C ALA A 7 6.13 -5.91 -1.46
N TYR A 8 7.01 -6.88 -1.27
CA TYR A 8 6.68 -8.29 -1.39
C TYR A 8 6.72 -8.93 -0.01
N ARG A 9 5.61 -9.55 0.42
CA ARG A 9 5.49 -10.16 1.73
C ARG A 9 5.11 -11.63 1.60
N THR A 10 5.74 -12.48 2.40
CA THR A 10 5.45 -13.92 2.48
C THR A 10 4.42 -14.25 3.56
N GLN A 11 3.88 -13.26 4.27
CA GLN A 11 2.92 -13.49 5.36
C GLN A 11 1.89 -12.36 5.46
N ALA A 12 0.69 -12.72 5.91
CA ALA A 12 -0.42 -11.85 6.24
C ALA A 12 -1.10 -12.32 7.54
N GLY A 13 -0.80 -11.68 8.68
CA GLY A 13 -1.27 -12.15 9.98
C GLY A 13 -0.80 -13.58 10.24
N ASP A 14 -1.71 -14.50 10.54
CA ASP A 14 -1.41 -15.92 10.75
C ASP A 14 -1.24 -16.74 9.45
N ALA A 15 -1.55 -16.16 8.29
CA ALA A 15 -1.41 -16.84 7.01
C ALA A 15 -0.02 -16.64 6.41
N GLN A 16 0.66 -17.73 6.08
CA GLN A 16 1.94 -17.72 5.36
C GLN A 16 1.74 -18.16 3.90
N PHE A 17 2.50 -17.54 3.00
CA PHE A 17 2.51 -17.83 1.58
C PHE A 17 3.82 -18.51 1.21
N ASP A 18 3.72 -19.49 0.31
CA ASP A 18 4.89 -20.18 -0.25
C ASP A 18 5.77 -19.22 -1.07
N GLU A 19 5.14 -18.30 -1.80
CA GLU A 19 5.81 -17.29 -2.64
C GLU A 19 5.47 -15.86 -2.15
N PRO A 20 6.42 -14.91 -2.21
CA PRO A 20 6.16 -13.53 -1.83
C PRO A 20 5.04 -12.89 -2.67
N ARG A 21 4.04 -12.31 -2.00
CA ARG A 21 2.92 -11.64 -2.64
C ARG A 21 3.07 -10.13 -2.62
N ALA A 22 2.66 -9.49 -3.71
CA ALA A 22 2.68 -8.05 -3.87
C ALA A 22 1.74 -7.37 -2.86
N TYR A 23 2.28 -6.42 -2.11
CA TYR A 23 1.61 -5.69 -1.05
C TYR A 23 1.84 -4.19 -1.24
N CYS A 24 0.75 -3.43 -1.29
CA CYS A 24 0.82 -1.97 -1.34
C CYS A 24 0.75 -1.41 0.07
N THR A 25 1.81 -0.70 0.47
CA THR A 25 1.92 -0.11 1.81
C THR A 25 1.00 1.10 2.01
N VAL A 26 0.68 1.84 0.95
CA VAL A 26 -0.27 2.98 1.01
C VAL A 26 -1.70 2.49 1.26
N ALA A 27 -2.12 1.47 0.53
CA ALA A 27 -3.46 0.89 0.68
C ALA A 27 -3.54 -0.19 1.79
N ASP A 28 -2.43 -0.42 2.49
CA ASP A 28 -2.22 -1.44 3.53
C ASP A 28 -2.80 -2.83 3.17
N ARG A 29 -2.66 -3.25 1.90
CA ARG A 29 -3.28 -4.48 1.42
C ARG A 29 -2.51 -5.16 0.30
N PHE A 30 -2.74 -6.46 0.16
CA PHE A 30 -2.28 -7.22 -1.00
C PHE A 30 -2.98 -6.75 -2.27
N VAL A 31 -2.21 -6.59 -3.34
CA VAL A 31 -2.71 -6.15 -4.64
C VAL A 31 -2.80 -7.32 -5.62
N GLN A 32 -3.66 -7.19 -6.61
CA GLN A 32 -3.76 -8.17 -7.69
C GLN A 32 -2.51 -8.11 -8.58
N ALA A 33 -2.23 -9.20 -9.28
CA ALA A 33 -1.08 -9.32 -10.19
C ALA A 33 -1.01 -8.17 -11.19
N MET A 34 -2.13 -7.82 -11.84
CA MET A 34 -2.20 -6.71 -12.80
C MET A 34 -1.75 -5.37 -12.19
N ARG A 35 -2.10 -5.11 -10.92
CA ARG A 35 -1.66 -3.88 -10.25
C ARG A 35 -0.20 -3.97 -9.80
N ALA A 36 0.28 -5.16 -9.46
CA ALA A 36 1.70 -5.38 -9.24
C ALA A 36 2.50 -5.11 -10.52
N ASP A 37 1.99 -5.49 -11.69
CA ASP A 37 2.66 -5.20 -12.97
C ASP A 37 2.77 -3.70 -13.24
N ILE A 38 1.69 -2.93 -12.98
CA ILE A 38 1.72 -1.45 -13.05
C ILE A 38 2.74 -0.88 -12.06
N CYS A 39 2.71 -1.32 -10.80
CA CYS A 39 3.65 -0.84 -9.79
C CYS A 39 5.11 -1.21 -10.08
N ASN A 40 5.36 -2.24 -10.89
CA ASN A 40 6.72 -2.64 -11.32
C ASN A 40 7.14 -1.99 -12.65
N ASP A 41 6.33 -1.10 -13.22
CA ASP A 41 6.53 -0.49 -14.53
C ASP A 41 6.67 -1.51 -15.67
N ARG A 42 5.96 -2.64 -15.58
CA ARG A 42 6.04 -3.69 -16.60
C ARG A 42 5.10 -3.39 -17.77
N TYR A 43 5.46 -3.89 -18.95
CA TYR A 43 4.64 -3.81 -20.16
C TYR A 43 4.29 -2.38 -20.61
N GLY A 44 5.10 -1.38 -20.23
CA GLY A 44 4.84 0.03 -20.52
C GLY A 44 3.79 0.67 -19.60
N LEU A 45 3.44 0.03 -18.48
CA LEU A 45 2.51 0.55 -17.50
C LEU A 45 3.28 1.21 -16.34
N ALA A 46 3.57 2.50 -16.42
CA ALA A 46 4.19 3.26 -15.33
C ALA A 46 3.27 3.44 -14.10
N HIS A 47 3.83 3.26 -12.91
CA HIS A 47 3.13 3.48 -11.64
C HIS A 47 2.72 4.95 -11.42
N ASP A 48 3.53 5.90 -11.89
CA ASP A 48 3.27 7.33 -11.77
C ASP A 48 2.20 7.86 -12.74
N GLU A 49 1.83 7.08 -13.76
CA GLU A 49 0.79 7.47 -14.73
C GLU A 49 -0.48 6.62 -14.59
N HIS A 50 -0.33 5.33 -14.28
CA HIS A 50 -1.43 4.36 -14.35
C HIS A 50 -1.90 3.81 -12.99
N CYS A 51 -1.19 4.06 -11.89
CA CYS A 51 -1.61 3.59 -10.56
C CYS A 51 -2.37 4.67 -9.80
N GLU A 52 -3.70 4.52 -9.71
CA GLU A 52 -4.58 5.44 -8.98
C GLU A 52 -4.18 5.63 -7.50
N ILE A 53 -3.63 4.59 -6.85
CA ILE A 53 -3.20 4.68 -5.44
C ILE A 53 -1.95 5.54 -5.32
N TYR A 54 -0.98 5.32 -6.22
CA TYR A 54 0.26 6.09 -6.19
C TYR A 54 -0.02 7.56 -6.44
N LEU A 55 -0.83 7.85 -7.48
CA LEU A 55 -1.26 9.19 -7.83
C LEU A 55 -1.96 9.90 -6.66
N GLY A 56 -2.91 9.24 -6.00
CA GLY A 56 -3.58 9.81 -4.83
C GLY A 56 -2.63 10.10 -3.68
N CYS A 57 -1.68 9.20 -3.37
CA CYS A 57 -0.73 9.41 -2.28
C CYS A 57 0.37 10.43 -2.59
N ALA A 58 0.78 10.54 -3.87
CA ALA A 58 1.77 11.51 -4.31
C ALA A 58 1.22 12.94 -4.23
N ASP A 59 -0.08 13.11 -4.49
CA ASP A 59 -0.78 14.40 -4.33
C ASP A 59 -0.98 14.76 -2.85
N ASP A 60 -1.34 13.78 -2.01
CA ASP A 60 -1.63 13.99 -0.58
C ASP A 60 -0.39 14.13 0.34
N GLY A 61 0.84 14.13 -0.18
CA GLY A 61 2.02 14.51 0.61
C GLY A 61 2.38 13.60 1.81
N GLY A 62 1.87 12.37 1.86
CA GLY A 62 2.40 11.30 2.70
C GLY A 62 1.81 11.17 4.11
N GLY A 63 1.38 9.94 4.42
CA GLY A 63 1.42 9.40 5.78
C GLY A 63 0.14 9.54 6.57
N GLY A 64 -0.79 8.60 6.35
CA GLY A 64 -1.83 8.32 7.34
C GLY A 64 -1.21 7.94 8.69
N THR A 65 -1.59 8.66 9.74
CA THR A 65 -1.67 8.09 11.08
C THR A 65 -3.02 8.47 11.67
N ASP A 66 -3.75 7.42 12.05
CA ASP A 66 -4.88 7.45 12.97
C ASP A 66 -4.43 8.14 14.26
N GLN A 67 -4.55 9.46 14.34
CA GLN A 67 -4.60 10.14 15.62
C GLN A 67 -5.98 9.89 16.22
N ARG A 68 -6.17 8.68 16.78
CA ARG A 68 -6.98 8.50 17.99
C ARG A 68 -6.36 9.36 19.08
N ARG A 69 -6.60 10.68 19.02
CA ARG A 69 -6.46 11.56 20.16
C ARG A 69 -7.71 11.37 21.00
N ASP A 70 -7.53 10.59 22.06
CA ASP A 70 -8.11 10.77 23.37
C ASP A 70 -9.23 11.81 23.51
N ARG A 71 -10.40 11.34 23.95
CA ARG A 71 -11.02 11.96 25.12
C ARG A 71 -11.68 10.93 26.02
N SER A 72 -10.83 10.29 26.82
CA SER A 72 -11.15 9.99 28.20
C SER A 72 -11.65 11.26 28.89
N GLY A 73 -12.81 11.17 29.53
CA GLY A 73 -13.36 12.16 30.44
C GLY A 73 -14.79 11.78 30.76
N GLY A 74 -15.17 11.33 31.94
CA GLY A 74 -14.53 11.23 33.24
C GLY A 74 -15.68 11.07 34.22
N ASN A 75 -15.72 9.97 34.97
CA ASN A 75 -16.82 9.67 35.90
C ASN A 75 -16.41 10.03 37.34
N PRO A 76 -17.29 10.68 38.12
CA PRO A 76 -17.50 10.35 39.52
C PRO A 76 -18.73 9.46 39.69
#